data_AF-A0A7W0R5E5-F1
#
_entry.id   AF-A0A7W0R5E5-F1
#
_cell.length_a   1.000
_cell.length_b   1.000
_cell.length_c   1.000
_cell.angle_alpha   90.00
_cell.angle_beta   90.00
_cell.angle_gamma   90.00
#
_symmetry.space_group_name_H-M   'P 1'
#
loop_
_entity.id
_entity.type
_entity.pdbx_description
1 polymer ?
#
loop_
_entity_poly.entity_id
_entity_poly.type
_entity_poly.pdbx_seq_one_letter_code
_entity_poly.pdbx_strand_id
1 'polypeptide(L)'
;MTAVNPWLALPNGGPSHTLTRNIRAAHQALITTVGDRSGRRGEVRPIVWDSWRRSIGSGVDPDGGGPSVDLVDDALRAYREAHPLAAVMPLIRKLLVEDAESDKMIVAVTDAAGCLLWVEGDSRLRSQAAGIQFVEGANWGESHAGTNA
;
A
#
# COMPACT_ATOMS: atom_id res chain seq x y z
N MET A 1 -13.99 -28.12 5.03
CA MET A 1 -12.78 -27.31 4.81
C MET A 1 -13.19 -25.85 4.87
N THR A 2 -12.87 -25.13 5.93
CA THR A 2 -13.18 -23.70 6.07
C THR A 2 -12.36 -22.94 5.05
N ALA A 3 -13.01 -22.24 4.12
CA ALA A 3 -12.30 -21.41 3.14
C ALA A 3 -11.52 -20.33 3.90
N VAL A 4 -10.19 -20.36 3.79
CA VAL A 4 -9.33 -19.33 4.36
C VAL A 4 -9.65 -18.01 3.66
N ASN A 5 -9.86 -16.93 4.43
CA ASN A 5 -10.16 -15.62 3.87
C ASN A 5 -9.06 -15.23 2.85
N PRO A 6 -9.40 -15.03 1.56
CA PRO A 6 -8.40 -14.77 0.54
C PRO A 6 -7.65 -13.46 0.76
N TRP A 7 -8.16 -12.56 1.61
CA TRP A 7 -7.54 -11.28 1.97
C TRP A 7 -6.63 -11.35 3.18
N LEU A 8 -6.64 -12.45 3.93
CA LEU A 8 -5.72 -12.63 5.05
C LEU A 8 -4.34 -12.99 4.51
N ALA A 9 -3.40 -12.03 4.58
CA ALA A 9 -2.06 -12.18 4.01
C ALA A 9 -1.26 -13.31 4.68
N LEU A 10 -1.44 -13.46 5.99
CA LEU A 10 -0.73 -14.45 6.81
C LEU A 10 -1.72 -15.23 7.69
N PRO A 11 -2.41 -16.24 7.14
CA PRO A 11 -3.47 -16.95 7.85
C PRO A 11 -3.00 -17.75 9.07
N ASN A 12 -1.69 -17.95 9.21
CA ASN A 12 -1.07 -18.68 10.33
C ASN A 12 -0.26 -17.77 11.27
N GLY A 13 -0.41 -16.44 11.22
CA GLY A 13 0.30 -15.50 12.11
C GLY A 13 1.42 -14.72 11.42
N GLY A 14 2.61 -14.65 12.01
CA GLY A 14 3.74 -13.88 11.45
C GLY A 14 4.37 -14.52 10.20
N PRO A 15 5.09 -13.75 9.36
CA PRO A 15 5.77 -14.31 8.21
C PRO A 15 6.96 -15.18 8.67
N SER A 16 7.10 -16.38 8.10
CA SER A 16 8.30 -17.20 8.32
C SER A 16 9.45 -16.67 7.47
N HIS A 17 10.70 -16.81 7.94
CA HIS A 17 11.87 -16.42 7.15
C HIS A 17 11.94 -17.10 5.77
N THR A 18 11.43 -18.33 5.66
CA THR A 18 11.33 -19.05 4.38
C THR A 18 10.31 -18.39 3.46
N LEU A 19 9.13 -18.01 3.97
CA LEU A 19 8.13 -17.27 3.19
C LEU A 19 8.69 -15.93 2.70
N THR A 20 9.31 -15.15 3.59
CA THR A 20 9.92 -13.86 3.21
C THR A 20 11.01 -14.03 2.14
N ARG A 21 11.88 -15.05 2.26
CA ARG A 21 12.91 -15.33 1.24
C ARG A 21 12.29 -15.75 -0.09
N ASN A 22 11.26 -16.59 -0.08
CA ASN A 22 10.60 -17.05 -1.30
C ASN A 22 9.90 -15.90 -2.03
N ILE A 23 9.15 -15.06 -1.30
CA ILE A 23 8.50 -13.86 -1.86
C ILE A 23 9.55 -12.94 -2.48
N ARG A 24 10.66 -12.66 -1.78
CA ARG A 24 11.75 -11.82 -2.30
C ARG A 24 12.40 -12.43 -3.54
N ALA A 25 12.69 -13.73 -3.53
CA ALA A 25 13.32 -14.41 -4.65
C ALA A 25 12.39 -14.48 -5.88
N ALA A 26 11.09 -14.68 -5.66
CA ALA A 26 10.08 -14.64 -6.70
C ALA A 26 9.94 -13.24 -7.31
N HIS A 27 9.93 -12.19 -6.48
CA HIS A 27 9.93 -10.80 -6.95
C HIS A 27 11.17 -10.45 -7.77
N GLN A 28 12.36 -10.81 -7.26
CA GLN A 28 13.63 -10.57 -7.96
C GLN A 28 13.65 -11.30 -9.31
N ALA A 29 13.25 -12.58 -9.35
CA ALA A 29 13.17 -13.33 -10.61
C ALA A 29 12.17 -12.70 -11.60
N LEU A 30 11.04 -12.17 -11.11
CA LEU A 30 10.05 -11.50 -11.94
C LEU A 30 10.60 -10.22 -12.60
N ILE A 31 11.41 -9.43 -11.87
CA ILE A 31 12.03 -8.20 -12.38
C ILE A 31 13.21 -8.49 -13.31
N THR A 32 14.06 -9.47 -12.97
CA THR A 32 15.31 -9.72 -13.72
C THR A 32 15.13 -10.58 -14.96
N THR A 33 14.09 -11.42 -15.02
CA THR A 33 13.91 -12.38 -16.13
C THR A 33 13.29 -11.72 -17.35
N VAL A 34 13.97 -11.84 -18.49
CA VAL A 34 13.43 -11.51 -19.82
C VAL A 34 12.78 -12.77 -20.39
N GLY A 35 11.46 -12.76 -20.63
CA GLY A 35 10.73 -13.91 -21.19
C GLY A 35 9.70 -14.51 -20.21
N ASP A 36 9.62 -15.85 -20.13
CA ASP A 36 8.67 -16.52 -19.23
C ASP A 36 9.06 -16.29 -17.76
N ARG A 37 8.23 -15.51 -17.06
CA ARG A 37 8.44 -15.15 -15.66
C ARG A 37 7.71 -16.09 -14.70
N SER A 38 6.99 -17.10 -15.18
CA SER A 38 6.02 -17.89 -14.39
C SER A 38 6.62 -18.93 -13.44
N GLY A 39 7.92 -19.24 -13.56
CA GLY A 39 8.57 -20.36 -12.88
C GLY A 39 8.48 -20.35 -11.35
N ARG A 40 8.20 -19.20 -10.72
CA ARG A 40 8.05 -19.06 -9.26
C ARG A 40 6.67 -18.60 -8.80
N ARG A 41 5.67 -18.57 -9.70
CA ARG A 41 4.30 -18.12 -9.39
C ARG A 41 3.67 -18.90 -8.24
N GLY A 42 3.95 -20.20 -8.14
CA GLY A 42 3.41 -21.07 -7.08
C GLY A 42 3.92 -20.75 -5.68
N GLU A 43 4.98 -19.95 -5.55
CA GLU A 43 5.56 -19.54 -4.27
C GLU A 43 4.89 -18.30 -3.67
N VAL A 44 4.06 -17.61 -4.46
CA VAL A 44 3.45 -16.33 -4.11
C VAL A 44 1.94 -16.43 -4.29
N ARG A 45 1.18 -15.71 -3.45
CA ARG A 45 -0.28 -15.63 -3.60
C ARG A 45 -0.63 -15.10 -5.01
N PRO A 46 -1.57 -15.71 -5.74
CA PRO A 46 -1.89 -15.31 -7.11
C PRO A 46 -2.22 -13.83 -7.27
N ILE A 47 -2.97 -13.25 -6.32
CA ILE A 47 -3.33 -11.82 -6.34
C ILE A 47 -2.10 -10.91 -6.28
N VAL A 48 -1.09 -11.26 -5.47
CA VAL A 48 0.17 -10.49 -5.36
C VAL A 48 0.98 -10.63 -6.64
N TRP A 49 1.08 -11.85 -7.17
CA TRP A 49 1.77 -12.12 -8.43
C TRP A 49 1.17 -11.33 -9.60
N ASP A 50 -0.16 -11.32 -9.72
CA ASP A 50 -0.87 -10.62 -10.78
C ASP A 50 -0.71 -9.10 -10.63
N SER A 51 -0.64 -8.59 -9.39
CA SER A 51 -0.31 -7.19 -9.08
C SER A 51 1.10 -6.81 -9.53
N TRP A 52 2.12 -7.61 -9.16
CA TRP A 52 3.50 -7.34 -9.59
C TRP A 52 3.65 -7.31 -11.11
N ARG A 53 2.94 -8.19 -11.83
CA ARG A 53 2.93 -8.18 -13.30
C ARG A 53 2.38 -6.88 -13.88
N ARG A 54 1.30 -6.32 -13.30
CA ARG A 54 0.75 -5.03 -13.72
C ARG A 54 1.66 -3.86 -13.34
N SER A 55 2.20 -3.88 -12.13
CA SER A 55 3.14 -2.86 -11.63
C SER A 55 4.40 -2.74 -12.51
N ILE A 56 5.01 -3.86 -12.91
CA ILE A 56 6.18 -3.87 -13.82
C ILE A 56 5.83 -3.23 -15.18
N GLY A 57 4.61 -3.46 -15.69
CA GLY A 57 4.14 -2.85 -16.93
C GLY A 57 3.94 -1.33 -16.84
N SER A 58 3.92 -0.77 -15.63
CA SER A 58 3.63 0.65 -15.36
C SER A 58 4.90 1.51 -15.29
N GLY A 59 6.10 0.90 -15.34
CA GLY A 59 7.36 1.63 -15.31
C GLY A 59 7.76 2.19 -13.93
N VAL A 60 7.11 1.72 -12.86
CA VAL A 60 7.47 2.06 -11.48
C VAL A 60 8.90 1.58 -11.23
N ASP A 61 9.79 2.49 -10.84
CA ASP A 61 11.14 2.18 -10.43
C ASP A 61 11.13 1.74 -8.96
N PRO A 62 11.35 0.44 -8.65
CA PRO A 62 11.36 -0.06 -7.28
C PRO A 62 12.52 0.50 -6.45
N ASP A 63 13.56 1.05 -7.09
CA ASP A 63 14.72 1.66 -6.45
C ASP A 63 14.72 3.20 -6.60
N GLY A 64 13.68 3.77 -7.21
CA GLY A 64 13.56 5.19 -7.55
C GLY A 64 13.06 6.08 -6.41
N GLY A 65 12.90 7.37 -6.70
CA GLY A 65 12.23 8.32 -5.79
C GLY A 65 10.80 7.85 -5.53
N GLY A 66 10.39 7.86 -4.26
CA GLY A 66 9.07 7.34 -3.85
C GLY A 66 7.89 8.09 -4.49
N PRO A 67 6.65 7.69 -4.14
CA PRO A 67 5.45 8.13 -4.84
C PRO A 67 5.32 9.65 -4.96
N SER A 68 4.83 10.14 -6.10
CA SER A 68 4.65 11.58 -6.33
C SER A 68 3.68 12.19 -5.31
N VAL A 69 3.94 13.44 -4.92
CA VAL A 69 3.00 14.25 -4.13
C VAL A 69 2.23 15.15 -5.09
N ASP A 70 1.04 14.69 -5.47
CA ASP A 70 0.23 15.31 -6.53
C ASP A 70 -0.58 16.50 -6.01
N LEU A 71 -0.96 16.48 -4.73
CA LEU A 71 -1.72 17.55 -4.08
C LEU A 71 -0.96 18.11 -2.89
N VAL A 72 -0.86 19.44 -2.80
CA VAL A 72 -0.19 20.13 -1.69
C VAL A 72 -1.08 21.23 -1.12
N ASP A 73 -0.90 21.51 0.16
CA ASP A 73 -1.45 22.66 0.88
C ASP A 73 -2.92 22.98 0.56
N ASP A 74 -3.17 24.14 -0.05
CA ASP A 74 -4.51 24.64 -0.35
C ASP A 74 -5.24 23.79 -1.39
N ALA A 75 -4.52 23.21 -2.35
CA ALA A 75 -5.12 22.31 -3.34
C ALA A 75 -5.65 21.03 -2.67
N LEU A 76 -4.87 20.47 -1.75
CA LEU A 76 -5.31 19.32 -0.95
C LEU A 76 -6.49 19.68 -0.04
N ARG A 77 -6.47 20.85 0.59
CA ARG A 77 -7.59 21.33 1.43
C ARG A 77 -8.88 21.47 0.63
N ALA A 78 -8.83 22.18 -0.50
CA ALA A 78 -9.98 22.38 -1.37
C ALA A 78 -10.50 21.04 -1.92
N TYR A 79 -9.59 20.14 -2.31
CA TYR A 79 -9.97 18.81 -2.78
C TYR A 79 -10.72 18.02 -1.69
N ARG A 80 -10.18 17.98 -0.46
CA ARG A 80 -10.84 17.31 0.69
C ARG A 80 -12.22 17.89 0.96
N GLU A 81 -12.35 19.20 1.03
CA GLU A 81 -13.61 19.88 1.34
C GLU A 81 -14.70 19.55 0.31
N ALA A 82 -14.32 19.42 -0.96
CA ALA A 82 -15.23 19.02 -2.03
C ALA A 82 -15.46 17.50 -2.12
N HIS A 83 -14.62 16.68 -1.48
CA HIS A 83 -14.66 15.23 -1.66
C HIS A 83 -15.75 14.58 -0.79
N PRO A 84 -16.56 13.64 -1.32
CA PRO A 84 -17.63 12.98 -0.56
C PRO A 84 -17.15 12.28 0.74
N LEU A 85 -15.89 11.85 0.78
CA LEU A 85 -15.32 11.22 1.97
C LEU A 85 -15.21 12.17 3.18
N ALA A 86 -15.13 13.48 2.97
CA ALA A 86 -15.06 14.43 4.08
C ALA A 86 -16.27 14.33 5.02
N ALA A 87 -17.46 14.03 4.48
CA ALA A 87 -18.68 13.85 5.25
C ALA A 87 -18.63 12.61 6.18
N VAL A 88 -17.85 11.59 5.82
CA VAL A 88 -17.75 10.35 6.61
C VAL A 88 -16.48 10.27 7.46
N MET A 89 -15.52 11.18 7.27
CA MET A 89 -14.29 11.22 8.07
C MET A 89 -14.53 11.24 9.59
N PRO A 90 -15.53 11.95 10.16
CA PRO A 90 -15.81 11.86 11.59
C PRO A 90 -16.10 10.43 12.07
N LEU A 91 -16.79 9.63 11.25
CA LEU A 91 -17.07 8.23 11.56
C LEU A 91 -15.80 7.37 11.47
N ILE A 92 -14.98 7.57 10.43
CA ILE A 92 -13.70 6.87 10.25
C ILE A 92 -12.78 7.15 11.45
N ARG A 93 -12.69 8.40 11.88
CA ARG A 93 -11.87 8.80 13.04
C ARG A 93 -12.29 8.05 14.30
N LYS A 94 -13.60 8.07 14.58
CA LYS A 94 -14.17 7.38 15.73
C LYS A 94 -13.96 5.87 15.71
N LEU A 95 -14.09 5.24 14.54
CA LEU A 95 -14.05 3.77 14.44
C LEU A 95 -12.65 3.19 14.27
N LEU A 96 -11.68 3.98 13.78
CA LEU A 96 -10.38 3.45 13.37
C LEU A 96 -9.20 4.30 13.88
N VAL A 97 -9.31 5.63 13.85
CA VAL A 97 -8.16 6.51 14.19
C VAL A 97 -7.92 6.56 15.69
N GLU A 98 -8.98 6.71 16.49
CA GLU A 98 -8.88 6.77 17.96
C GLU A 98 -8.17 5.51 18.53
N ASP A 99 -8.51 4.33 18.02
CA ASP A 99 -7.85 3.07 18.39
C ASP A 99 -6.42 3.01 17.83
N ALA A 100 -6.22 3.43 16.57
CA ALA A 100 -4.90 3.40 15.93
C ALA A 100 -3.86 4.27 16.66
N GLU A 101 -4.26 5.41 17.23
CA GLU A 101 -3.39 6.25 18.06
C GLU A 101 -2.87 5.49 19.29
N SER A 102 -3.71 4.64 19.90
CA SER A 102 -3.35 3.84 21.07
C SER A 102 -2.52 2.60 20.71
N ASP A 103 -2.81 2.00 19.55
CA ASP A 103 -2.23 0.72 19.12
C ASP A 103 -0.98 0.87 18.22
N LYS A 104 -0.42 2.07 18.11
CA LYS A 104 0.77 2.37 17.27
C LYS A 104 0.55 2.04 15.80
N MET A 105 -0.64 2.36 15.31
CA MET A 105 -1.05 2.16 13.92
C MET A 105 -1.32 3.51 13.25
N ILE A 106 -1.36 3.48 11.92
CA ILE A 106 -1.81 4.61 11.11
C ILE A 106 -2.96 4.17 10.22
N VAL A 107 -3.88 5.09 9.96
CA VAL A 107 -5.00 4.93 9.04
C VAL A 107 -4.82 5.90 7.91
N ALA A 108 -4.78 5.36 6.69
CA ALA A 108 -4.76 6.15 5.47
C ALA A 108 -6.09 6.01 4.73
N VAL A 109 -6.63 7.15 4.30
CA VAL A 109 -7.84 7.22 3.49
C VAL A 109 -7.46 7.81 2.15
N THR A 110 -7.74 7.09 1.07
CA THR A 110 -7.40 7.52 -0.30
C THR A 110 -8.64 7.83 -1.13
N ASP A 111 -8.46 8.56 -2.22
CA ASP A 111 -9.43 8.54 -3.31
C ASP A 111 -9.32 7.24 -4.13
N ALA A 112 -10.11 7.15 -5.21
CA ALA A 112 -10.13 5.99 -6.08
C ALA A 112 -8.87 5.83 -6.95
N ALA A 113 -8.07 6.89 -7.13
CA ALA A 113 -6.82 6.84 -7.87
C ALA A 113 -5.62 6.43 -6.98
N GLY A 114 -5.82 6.44 -5.65
CA GLY A 114 -4.78 6.13 -4.67
C GLY A 114 -4.10 7.36 -4.08
N CYS A 115 -4.62 8.57 -4.34
CA CYS A 115 -4.13 9.78 -3.67
C CYS A 115 -4.49 9.72 -2.18
N LEU A 116 -3.49 9.78 -1.30
CA LEU A 116 -3.65 9.79 0.15
C LEU A 116 -4.32 11.09 0.58
N LEU A 117 -5.63 11.04 0.85
CA LEU A 117 -6.39 12.21 1.28
C LEU A 117 -6.25 12.47 2.77
N TRP A 118 -6.10 11.47 3.63
CA TRP A 118 -5.82 11.65 5.07
C TRP A 118 -4.85 10.58 5.53
N VAL A 119 -3.90 10.93 6.41
CA VAL A 119 -2.99 9.99 7.06
C VAL A 119 -2.97 10.34 8.56
N GLU A 120 -3.71 9.58 9.35
CA GLU A 120 -3.97 9.85 10.77
C GLU A 120 -3.56 8.64 11.65
N GLY A 121 -3.52 8.80 12.98
CA GLY A 121 -3.05 7.78 13.93
C GLY A 121 -1.71 8.15 14.59
N ASP A 122 -0.94 7.14 15.01
CA ASP A 122 0.28 7.32 15.81
C ASP A 122 1.29 8.28 15.14
N SER A 123 1.59 9.37 15.83
CA SER A 123 2.45 10.44 15.33
C SER A 123 3.87 9.98 14.99
N ARG A 124 4.41 9.02 15.75
CA ARG A 124 5.75 8.48 15.51
C ARG A 124 5.78 7.65 14.24
N LEU A 125 4.81 6.75 14.07
CA LEU A 125 4.71 5.92 12.86
C LEU A 125 4.42 6.78 11.63
N ARG A 126 3.57 7.82 11.73
CA ARG A 126 3.38 8.81 10.64
C ARG A 126 4.69 9.47 10.24
N SER A 127 5.51 9.88 11.21
CA SER A 127 6.82 10.49 10.94
C SER A 127 7.78 9.52 10.24
N GLN A 128 7.74 8.24 10.60
CA GLN A 128 8.52 7.20 9.93
C GLN A 128 8.02 6.93 8.51
N ALA A 129 6.69 6.87 8.34
CA ALA A 129 6.04 6.64 7.06
C ALA A 129 6.28 7.79 6.06
N ALA A 130 6.48 9.01 6.55
CA ALA A 130 6.91 10.13 5.72
C ALA A 130 8.27 9.89 5.02
N GLY A 131 9.15 9.09 5.62
CA GLY A 131 10.44 8.70 5.01
C GLY A 131 10.31 7.85 3.75
N ILE A 132 9.14 7.24 3.51
CA ILE A 132 8.81 6.52 2.27
C ILE A 132 7.76 7.26 1.42
N GLN A 133 7.52 8.55 1.68
CA GLN A 133 6.49 9.37 1.04
C GLN A 133 5.04 8.87 1.24
N PHE A 134 4.79 8.17 2.34
CA PHE A 134 3.42 7.85 2.78
C PHE A 134 2.83 9.06 3.53
N VAL A 135 2.57 10.12 2.77
CA VAL A 135 2.11 11.42 3.25
C VAL A 135 0.85 11.85 2.52
N GLU A 136 0.10 12.74 3.14
CA GLU A 136 -1.11 13.31 2.52
C GLU A 136 -0.76 14.03 1.22
N GLY A 137 -1.58 13.82 0.19
CA GLY A 137 -1.35 14.29 -1.17
C GLY A 137 -0.47 13.38 -2.04
N ALA A 138 0.18 12.36 -1.46
CA ALA A 138 0.97 11.41 -2.22
C ALA A 138 0.10 10.36 -2.94
N ASN A 139 0.47 9.98 -4.15
CA ASN A 139 -0.27 9.02 -4.97
C ASN A 139 0.27 7.62 -4.82
N TRP A 140 -0.40 6.82 -3.99
CA TRP A 140 -0.06 5.42 -3.71
C TRP A 140 -0.82 4.42 -4.59
N GLY A 141 -1.36 4.88 -5.72
CA GLY A 141 -1.95 3.99 -6.72
C GLY A 141 -0.91 3.01 -7.28
N GLU A 142 -1.36 1.82 -7.70
CA GLU A 142 -0.51 0.74 -8.20
C GLU A 142 0.41 1.18 -9.36
N SER A 143 -0.03 2.12 -10.19
CA SER A 143 0.75 2.67 -11.31
C SER A 143 1.87 3.63 -10.89
N HIS A 144 1.84 4.14 -9.66
CA HIS A 144 2.80 5.13 -9.15
C HIS A 144 3.70 4.54 -8.07
N ALA A 145 3.13 3.88 -7.07
CA ALA A 145 3.87 3.28 -5.96
C ALA A 145 4.28 1.82 -6.21
N GLY A 146 3.69 1.16 -7.21
CA GLY A 146 3.82 -0.29 -7.39
C GLY A 146 3.12 -1.08 -6.28
N THR A 147 3.36 -2.39 -6.24
CA THR A 147 2.84 -3.26 -5.18
C THR A 147 3.95 -3.64 -4.21
N ASN A 148 3.98 -2.95 -3.06
CA ASN A 148 4.85 -3.25 -1.93
C ASN A 148 4.26 -4.41 -1.11
N ALA A 149 4.42 -5.64 -1.59
CA ALA A 149 3.96 -6.86 -0.91
C ALA A 149 5.12 -7.70 -0.34
#